data_AF-A0A8J5ZTC1-F1
#
_entry.id   AF-A0A8J5ZTC1-F1
#
_cell.length_a   1.000
_cell.length_b   1.000
_cell.length_c   1.000
_cell.angle_alpha   90.00
_cell.angle_beta   90.00
_cell.angle_gamma   90.00
#
_symmetry.space_group_name_H-M   'P 1'
#
loop_
_entity.id
_entity.type
_entity.pdbx_description
1 polymer ?
#
loop_
_entity_poly.entity_id
_entity_poly.type
_entity_poly.pdbx_seq_one_letter_code
_entity_poly.pdbx_strand_id
1 'polypeptide(L)'
;MRGSKWDLIKPLLKTLQEAFPAEIHVALIIKPDNFWQKQKTNFGSSKFIFETSMVSVEGLTKLVDPSQLTEEFDGSLDYNHEEWIELRLSLEEFFNSAVHLLSRLEDLQEMLARKEFPVDVEGSRRLIDEHTQLKKKVLKAPVEELDREGQRLLQCIRCSDGFSGRNCIPGSADFQSLVPKITSLLDKLHSTRQHLHQMW
;
A
#
# COMPACT_ATOMS: atom_id res chain seq x y z
N MET A 1 14.48 -30.84 12.25
CA MET A 1 14.69 -29.51 12.85
C MET A 1 14.38 -29.56 14.34
N ARG A 2 15.41 -29.64 15.20
CA ARG A 2 15.25 -29.65 16.67
C ARG A 2 15.31 -28.21 17.17
N GLY A 3 14.24 -27.72 17.81
CA GLY A 3 14.25 -26.49 18.59
C GLY A 3 13.36 -25.34 18.11
N SER A 4 12.11 -25.58 17.70
CA SER A 4 11.17 -24.49 17.45
C SER A 4 10.83 -23.78 18.77
N LYS A 5 11.16 -22.48 18.86
CA LYS A 5 10.92 -21.63 20.01
C LYS A 5 9.45 -21.20 20.09
N TRP A 6 8.54 -22.14 20.34
CA TRP A 6 7.10 -21.88 20.53
C TRP A 6 6.82 -20.86 21.64
N ASP A 7 7.75 -20.73 22.60
CA ASP A 7 7.73 -19.71 23.64
C ASP A 7 7.76 -18.27 23.07
N LEU A 8 8.23 -18.06 21.83
CA LEU A 8 8.26 -16.75 21.17
C LEU A 8 6.93 -16.31 20.57
N ILE A 9 5.94 -17.20 20.43
CA ILE A 9 4.66 -16.83 19.82
C ILE A 9 3.95 -15.77 20.67
N LYS A 10 3.91 -15.94 22.00
CA LYS A 10 3.27 -14.95 22.88
C LYS A 10 3.93 -13.57 22.79
N PRO A 11 5.28 -13.43 22.92
CA PRO A 11 5.97 -12.18 22.65
C PRO A 11 5.66 -11.60 21.26
N LEU A 12 5.68 -12.42 20.21
CA LEU A 12 5.39 -11.97 18.85
C LEU A 12 3.98 -11.40 18.71
N LEU A 13 2.95 -12.11 19.19
CA LEU A 13 1.57 -11.64 19.16
C LEU A 13 1.37 -10.35 19.97
N LYS A 14 2.10 -10.20 21.10
CA LYS A 14 2.11 -8.96 21.87
C LYS A 14 2.73 -7.81 21.08
N THR A 15 3.87 -8.03 20.44
CA THR A 15 4.50 -7.03 19.55
C THR A 15 3.58 -6.64 18.40
N LEU A 16 2.92 -7.61 17.77
CA LEU A 16 1.95 -7.36 16.70
C LEU A 16 0.78 -6.49 17.17
N GLN A 17 0.23 -6.76 18.36
CA GLN A 17 -0.84 -5.95 18.95
C GLN A 17 -0.38 -4.51 19.26
N GLU A 18 0.83 -4.33 19.76
CA GLU A 18 1.39 -3.02 20.11
C GLU A 18 1.75 -2.19 18.86
N ALA A 19 2.26 -2.84 17.81
CA ALA A 19 2.66 -2.19 16.56
C ALA A 19 1.46 -1.92 15.62
N PHE A 20 0.45 -2.78 15.64
CA PHE A 20 -0.70 -2.74 14.73
C PHE A 20 -2.03 -2.82 15.51
N PRO A 21 -2.31 -1.83 16.38
CA PRO A 21 -3.51 -1.84 17.19
C PRO A 21 -4.75 -1.80 16.30
N ALA A 22 -5.65 -2.78 16.47
CA ALA A 22 -6.92 -2.92 15.74
C ALA A 22 -6.82 -3.18 14.21
N GLU A 23 -5.62 -3.31 13.64
CA GLU A 23 -5.44 -3.66 12.22
C GLU A 23 -5.50 -5.18 12.00
N ILE A 24 -5.03 -5.95 12.99
CA ILE A 24 -5.06 -7.41 12.95
C ILE A 24 -6.42 -7.88 13.46
N HIS A 25 -7.12 -8.66 12.65
CA HIS A 25 -8.43 -9.20 12.99
C HIS A 25 -8.31 -10.62 13.56
N VAL A 26 -7.52 -11.47 12.88
CA VAL A 26 -7.32 -12.88 13.22
C VAL A 26 -5.86 -13.25 12.99
N ALA A 27 -5.28 -14.02 13.91
CA ALA A 27 -3.99 -14.68 13.74
C ALA A 27 -4.19 -16.21 13.73
N LEU A 28 -3.95 -16.82 12.56
CA LEU A 28 -3.98 -18.27 12.38
C LEU A 28 -2.58 -18.84 12.63
N ILE A 29 -2.47 -19.76 13.59
CA ILE A 29 -1.21 -20.37 14.01
C ILE A 29 -1.22 -21.82 13.53
N ILE A 30 -0.44 -22.11 12.48
CA ILE A 30 -0.36 -23.44 11.88
C ILE A 30 0.42 -24.37 12.80
N LYS A 31 -0.21 -25.50 13.14
CA LYS A 31 0.35 -26.51 14.01
C LYS A 31 1.27 -27.47 13.24
N PRO A 32 2.48 -27.80 13.73
CA PRO A 32 3.29 -28.86 13.16
C PRO A 32 2.69 -30.24 13.47
N ASP A 33 2.67 -31.13 12.49
CA ASP A 33 2.05 -32.46 12.59
C ASP A 33 2.54 -33.28 13.79
N ASN A 34 3.85 -33.19 14.09
CA ASN A 34 4.51 -33.96 15.15
C ASN A 34 4.44 -33.32 16.55
N PHE A 35 3.72 -32.20 16.71
CA PHE A 35 3.75 -31.41 17.95
C PHE A 35 2.87 -31.97 19.07
N TRP A 36 1.90 -32.83 18.74
CA TRP A 36 0.93 -33.42 19.68
C TRP A 36 1.54 -34.30 20.78
N GLN A 37 2.78 -34.79 20.62
CA GLN A 37 3.32 -35.76 21.57
C GLN A 37 4.00 -35.17 22.81
N LYS A 38 4.37 -33.87 22.87
CA LYS A 38 5.25 -33.40 23.97
C LYS A 38 5.01 -32.02 24.60
N GLN A 39 4.18 -31.13 24.05
CA GLN A 39 4.02 -29.78 24.62
C GLN A 39 2.54 -29.34 24.62
N LYS A 40 1.96 -29.15 25.80
CA LYS A 40 0.70 -28.40 25.95
C LYS A 40 1.03 -26.92 25.76
N THR A 41 0.83 -26.37 24.56
CA THR A 41 0.90 -24.92 24.35
C THR A 41 -0.34 -24.26 24.97
N ASN A 42 -0.30 -24.09 26.28
CA ASN A 42 -1.30 -23.29 26.99
C ASN A 42 -1.03 -21.82 26.65
N PHE A 43 -1.83 -21.27 25.72
CA PHE A 43 -2.08 -19.83 25.60
C PHE A 43 -2.83 -19.35 26.85
N GLY A 44 -2.21 -19.46 28.02
CA GLY A 44 -2.80 -19.05 29.29
C GLY A 44 -3.22 -17.58 29.24
N SER A 45 -4.51 -17.33 29.55
CA SER A 45 -5.20 -16.08 29.90
C SER A 45 -4.87 -14.77 29.17
N SER A 46 -4.04 -14.80 28.13
CA SER A 46 -3.62 -13.64 27.34
C SER A 46 -4.75 -13.35 26.37
N LYS A 47 -5.71 -12.52 26.78
CA LYS A 47 -6.72 -12.01 25.85
C LYS A 47 -6.04 -10.97 24.96
N PHE A 48 -5.57 -11.40 23.80
CA PHE A 48 -5.19 -10.47 22.73
C PHE A 48 -6.44 -9.74 22.24
N ILE A 49 -6.26 -8.53 21.71
CA ILE A 49 -7.34 -7.69 21.17
C ILE A 49 -7.94 -8.33 19.91
N PHE A 50 -7.16 -9.16 19.21
CA PHE A 50 -7.56 -9.90 18.02
C PHE A 50 -7.75 -11.40 18.27
N GLU A 51 -8.49 -12.06 17.39
CA GLU A 51 -8.75 -13.50 17.50
C GLU A 51 -7.48 -14.30 17.23
N THR A 52 -7.25 -15.36 18.01
CA THR A 52 -6.11 -16.26 17.83
C THR A 52 -6.61 -17.69 17.72
N SER A 53 -6.24 -18.39 16.65
CA SER A 53 -6.70 -19.75 16.40
C SER A 53 -5.54 -20.66 16.04
N MET A 54 -5.48 -21.83 16.67
CA MET A 54 -4.55 -22.89 16.29
C MET A 54 -5.21 -23.80 15.27
N VAL A 55 -4.56 -23.97 14.12
CA VAL A 55 -5.13 -24.68 12.96
C VAL A 55 -4.14 -25.70 12.41
N SER A 56 -4.63 -26.84 11.90
CA SER A 56 -3.84 -27.73 11.05
C SER A 56 -3.82 -27.20 9.62
N VAL A 57 -2.87 -27.69 8.80
CA VAL A 57 -2.86 -27.39 7.36
C VAL A 57 -4.18 -27.82 6.70
N GLU A 58 -4.62 -29.07 6.94
CA GLU A 58 -5.92 -29.57 6.47
C GLU A 58 -7.13 -28.75 6.94
N GLY A 59 -7.01 -28.06 8.09
CA GLY A 59 -8.07 -27.22 8.64
C GLY A 59 -8.09 -25.80 8.07
N LEU A 60 -7.02 -25.38 7.38
CA LEU A 60 -6.84 -24.01 6.90
C LEU A 60 -7.82 -23.65 5.79
N THR A 61 -8.11 -24.60 4.90
CA THR A 61 -9.07 -24.46 3.78
C THR A 61 -10.51 -24.19 4.23
N LYS A 62 -10.83 -24.40 5.51
CA LYS A 62 -12.13 -24.06 6.11
C LYS A 62 -12.24 -22.59 6.52
N LEU A 63 -11.10 -21.89 6.62
CA LEU A 63 -10.99 -20.52 7.11
C LEU A 63 -10.48 -19.56 6.04
N VAL A 64 -9.67 -20.06 5.11
CA VAL A 64 -9.08 -19.30 4.00
C VAL A 64 -9.43 -20.01 2.70
N ASP A 65 -9.83 -19.25 1.69
CA ASP A 65 -10.11 -19.79 0.36
C ASP A 65 -8.84 -20.48 -0.19
N PRO A 66 -8.91 -21.73 -0.69
CA PRO A 66 -7.77 -22.40 -1.31
C PRO A 66 -7.08 -21.59 -2.41
N SER A 67 -7.79 -20.69 -3.10
CA SER A 67 -7.20 -19.80 -4.10
C SER A 67 -6.22 -18.76 -3.52
N GLN A 68 -6.21 -18.57 -2.20
CA GLN A 68 -5.33 -17.64 -1.47
C GLN A 68 -4.23 -18.35 -0.70
N LEU A 69 -4.16 -19.68 -0.81
CA LEU A 69 -3.15 -20.52 -0.14
C LEU A 69 -2.16 -21.05 -1.17
N THR A 70 -0.89 -21.14 -0.80
CA THR A 70 0.15 -21.77 -1.64
C THR A 70 0.03 -23.29 -1.60
N GLU A 71 0.67 -23.99 -2.53
CA GLU A 71 0.61 -25.46 -2.65
C GLU A 71 1.01 -26.18 -1.36
N GLU A 72 1.99 -25.66 -0.62
CA GLU A 72 2.43 -26.20 0.68
C GLU A 72 1.36 -26.14 1.79
N PHE A 73 0.28 -25.40 1.55
CA PHE A 73 -0.88 -25.29 2.43
C PHE A 73 -2.17 -25.82 1.77
N ASP A 74 -2.05 -26.76 0.83
CA ASP A 74 -3.17 -27.35 0.07
C ASP A 74 -4.00 -26.33 -0.74
N GLY A 75 -3.33 -25.29 -1.24
CA GLY A 75 -3.96 -24.25 -2.06
C GLY A 75 -3.51 -24.22 -3.53
N SER A 76 -4.01 -23.23 -4.27
CA SER A 76 -3.74 -23.04 -5.70
C SER A 76 -3.14 -21.67 -6.06
N LEU A 77 -2.69 -20.89 -5.07
CA LEU A 77 -2.02 -19.61 -5.29
C LEU A 77 -0.60 -19.86 -5.81
N ASP A 78 -0.34 -19.44 -7.05
CA ASP A 78 1.00 -19.41 -7.62
C ASP A 78 1.77 -18.19 -7.08
N TYR A 79 2.44 -18.37 -5.95
CA TYR A 79 3.16 -17.30 -5.26
C TYR A 79 4.62 -17.20 -5.74
N ASN A 80 4.97 -16.04 -6.30
CA ASN A 80 6.36 -15.68 -6.59
C ASN A 80 6.84 -14.58 -5.62
N HIS A 81 7.83 -14.91 -4.79
CA HIS A 81 8.37 -13.99 -3.79
C HIS A 81 9.05 -12.76 -4.38
N GLU A 82 9.83 -12.94 -5.45
CA GLU A 82 10.58 -11.85 -6.08
C GLU A 82 9.62 -10.85 -6.71
N GLU A 83 8.63 -11.34 -7.46
CA GLU A 83 7.61 -10.50 -8.10
C GLU A 83 6.76 -9.74 -7.07
N TRP A 84 6.35 -10.43 -5.99
CA TRP A 84 5.58 -9.81 -4.92
C TRP A 84 6.34 -8.64 -4.29
N ILE A 85 7.64 -8.81 -4.02
CA ILE A 85 8.49 -7.76 -3.48
C ILE A 85 8.64 -6.61 -4.48
N GLU A 86 8.95 -6.90 -5.73
CA GLU A 86 9.15 -5.87 -6.77
C GLU A 86 7.90 -5.01 -6.95
N LEU A 87 6.72 -5.62 -7.01
CA LEU A 87 5.46 -4.89 -7.10
C LEU A 87 5.21 -4.06 -5.83
N ARG A 88 5.46 -4.63 -4.64
CA ARG A 88 5.28 -3.93 -3.36
C ARG A 88 6.20 -2.72 -3.22
N LEU A 89 7.43 -2.81 -3.69
CA LEU A 89 8.38 -1.69 -3.73
C LEU A 89 7.95 -0.62 -4.73
N SER A 90 7.55 -1.02 -5.94
CA SER A 90 7.08 -0.08 -6.98
C SER A 90 5.85 0.69 -6.50
N LEU A 91 4.92 0.02 -5.81
CA LEU A 91 3.76 0.67 -5.17
C LEU A 91 4.16 1.68 -4.11
N GLU A 92 5.14 1.35 -3.26
CA GLU A 92 5.61 2.24 -2.20
C GLU A 92 6.27 3.50 -2.76
N GLU A 93 7.14 3.34 -3.75
CA GLU A 93 7.77 4.44 -4.46
C GLU A 93 6.71 5.34 -5.11
N PHE A 94 5.77 4.75 -5.83
CA PHE A 94 4.65 5.49 -6.43
C PHE A 94 3.86 6.27 -5.38
N PHE A 95 3.42 5.63 -4.29
CA PHE A 95 2.63 6.32 -3.27
C PHE A 95 3.41 7.47 -2.63
N ASN A 96 4.68 7.26 -2.31
CA ASN A 96 5.54 8.30 -1.74
C ASN A 96 5.69 9.48 -2.70
N SER A 97 6.00 9.23 -3.96
CA SER A 97 6.16 10.28 -4.97
C SER A 97 4.86 11.02 -5.26
N ALA A 98 3.74 10.30 -5.36
CA ALA A 98 2.44 10.86 -5.66
C ALA A 98 1.87 11.70 -4.51
N VAL A 99 1.99 11.22 -3.26
CA VAL A 99 1.59 12.00 -2.07
C VAL A 99 2.46 13.26 -1.94
N HIS A 100 3.78 13.13 -2.11
CA HIS A 100 4.68 14.27 -2.05
C HIS A 100 4.38 15.30 -3.14
N LEU A 101 4.11 14.87 -4.38
CA LEU A 101 3.76 15.80 -5.45
C LEU A 101 2.41 16.46 -5.19
N LEU A 102 1.41 15.71 -4.71
CA LEU A 102 0.08 16.25 -4.40
C LEU A 102 0.18 17.36 -3.35
N SER A 103 0.89 17.11 -2.25
CA SER A 103 1.13 18.12 -1.21
C SER A 103 1.78 19.38 -1.77
N ARG A 104 2.79 19.25 -2.65
CA ARG A 104 3.41 20.41 -3.29
C ARG A 104 2.47 21.18 -4.21
N LEU A 105 1.56 20.50 -4.90
CA LEU A 105 0.56 21.16 -5.74
C LEU A 105 -0.49 21.87 -4.88
N GLU A 106 -0.92 21.27 -3.77
CA GLU A 106 -1.83 21.89 -2.80
C GLU A 106 -1.21 23.14 -2.15
N ASP A 107 0.08 23.09 -1.77
CA ASP A 107 0.81 24.27 -1.27
C ASP A 107 0.81 25.42 -2.31
N LEU A 108 1.02 25.09 -3.58
CA LEU A 108 0.98 26.08 -4.67
C LEU A 108 -0.42 26.66 -4.88
N GLN A 109 -1.48 25.86 -4.68
CA GLN A 109 -2.85 26.35 -4.73
C GLN A 109 -3.11 27.35 -3.61
N GLU A 110 -2.66 27.04 -2.40
CA GLU A 110 -2.80 27.96 -1.26
C GLU A 110 -2.06 29.27 -1.53
N MET A 111 -0.83 29.20 -2.05
CA MET A 111 -0.06 30.39 -2.41
C MET A 111 -0.78 31.26 -3.45
N LEU A 112 -1.35 30.67 -4.50
CA LEU A 112 -2.09 31.42 -5.53
C LEU A 112 -3.44 31.96 -5.04
N ALA A 113 -4.05 31.33 -4.04
CA ALA A 113 -5.31 31.79 -3.47
C ALA A 113 -5.14 33.03 -2.58
N ARG A 114 -3.90 33.32 -2.13
CA ARG A 114 -3.59 34.53 -1.34
C ARG A 114 -3.79 35.78 -2.18
N LYS A 115 -4.69 36.65 -1.72
CA LYS A 115 -4.95 37.95 -2.36
C LYS A 115 -4.09 39.03 -1.72
N GLU A 116 -2.87 39.17 -2.23
CA GLU A 116 -1.97 40.27 -1.85
C GLU A 116 -2.05 41.39 -2.89
N PHE A 117 -2.30 42.61 -2.42
CA PHE A 117 -2.30 43.79 -3.28
C PHE A 117 -0.99 44.56 -3.11
N PRO A 118 -0.25 44.84 -4.20
CA PRO A 118 0.98 45.58 -4.10
C PRO A 118 0.71 47.03 -3.69
N VAL A 119 1.56 47.56 -2.80
CA VAL A 119 1.49 48.97 -2.34
C VAL A 119 2.20 49.94 -3.28
N ASP A 120 3.10 49.45 -4.14
CA ASP A 120 3.83 50.24 -5.12
C ASP A 120 4.13 49.47 -6.42
N VAL A 121 4.76 50.16 -7.39
CA VAL A 121 5.12 49.61 -8.70
C VAL A 121 6.15 48.48 -8.58
N GLU A 122 7.07 48.58 -7.62
CA GLU A 122 8.12 47.58 -7.42
C GLU A 122 7.55 46.28 -6.83
N GLY A 123 6.62 46.39 -5.88
CA GLY A 123 5.83 45.28 -5.35
C GLY A 123 4.99 44.61 -6.43
N SER A 124 4.41 45.40 -7.34
CA SER A 124 3.68 44.87 -8.50
C SER A 124 4.61 44.02 -9.39
N ARG A 125 5.83 44.50 -9.67
CA ARG A 125 6.83 43.76 -10.44
C ARG A 125 7.23 42.45 -9.75
N ARG A 126 7.49 42.48 -8.44
CA ARG A 126 7.84 41.28 -7.66
C ARG A 126 6.73 40.22 -7.69
N LEU A 127 5.47 40.62 -7.51
CA LEU A 127 4.33 39.69 -7.58
C LEU A 127 4.19 39.06 -8.96
N ILE A 128 4.37 39.83 -10.04
CA ILE A 128 4.35 39.28 -11.41
C ILE A 128 5.47 38.24 -11.61
N ASP A 129 6.68 38.54 -11.12
CA ASP A 129 7.81 37.61 -11.20
C ASP A 129 7.53 36.33 -10.40
N GLU A 130 6.97 36.44 -9.20
CA GLU A 130 6.57 35.30 -8.38
C GLU A 130 5.49 34.44 -9.07
N HIS A 131 4.41 35.05 -9.56
CA HIS A 131 3.39 34.34 -10.34
C HIS A 131 3.97 33.62 -11.55
N THR A 132 4.93 34.25 -12.25
CA THR A 132 5.62 33.63 -13.39
C THR A 132 6.46 32.42 -12.95
N GLN A 133 7.12 32.49 -11.80
CA GLN A 133 7.88 31.37 -11.25
C GLN A 133 6.97 30.22 -10.78
N LEU A 134 5.85 30.53 -10.12
CA LEU A 134 4.87 29.54 -9.70
C LEU A 134 4.28 28.80 -10.92
N LYS A 135 3.94 29.53 -12.00
CA LYS A 135 3.45 28.94 -13.25
C LYS A 135 4.46 27.98 -13.88
N LYS A 136 5.74 28.35 -13.87
CA LYS A 136 6.82 27.46 -14.32
C LYS A 136 6.95 26.20 -13.45
N LYS A 137 6.76 26.30 -12.13
CA LYS A 137 6.81 25.12 -11.23
C LYS A 137 5.68 24.14 -11.53
N VAL A 138 4.46 24.63 -11.74
CA VAL A 138 3.30 23.77 -12.06
C VAL A 138 3.47 23.09 -13.42
N LEU A 139 3.92 23.83 -14.44
CA LEU A 139 4.17 23.26 -15.78
C LEU A 139 5.27 22.19 -15.80
N LYS A 140 6.21 22.24 -14.85
CA LYS A 140 7.30 21.26 -14.72
C LYS A 140 6.99 20.14 -13.72
N ALA A 141 5.82 20.14 -13.10
CA ALA A 141 5.42 19.09 -12.17
C ALA A 141 5.31 17.75 -12.93
N PRO A 142 5.96 16.67 -12.47
CA PRO A 142 6.04 15.40 -13.19
C PRO A 142 4.77 14.55 -13.00
N VAL A 143 3.60 15.14 -13.27
CA VAL A 143 2.32 14.45 -13.10
C VAL A 143 2.13 13.39 -14.18
N GLU A 144 2.58 13.64 -15.41
CA GLU A 144 2.57 12.67 -16.50
C GLU A 144 3.42 11.43 -16.20
N GLU A 145 4.59 11.62 -15.58
CA GLU A 145 5.45 10.51 -15.16
C GLU A 145 4.73 9.61 -14.17
N LEU A 146 4.11 10.22 -13.15
CA LEU A 146 3.36 9.49 -12.13
C LEU A 146 2.10 8.84 -12.66
N ASP A 147 1.41 9.46 -13.62
CA ASP A 147 0.27 8.83 -14.28
C ASP A 147 0.71 7.57 -15.02
N ARG A 148 1.76 7.64 -15.85
CA ARG A 148 2.30 6.44 -16.53
C ARG A 148 2.67 5.33 -15.56
N GLU A 149 3.32 5.67 -14.45
CA GLU A 149 3.70 4.69 -13.43
C GLU A 149 2.47 4.09 -12.73
N GLY A 150 1.50 4.92 -12.35
CA GLY A 150 0.24 4.47 -11.76
C GLY A 150 -0.57 3.57 -12.71
N GLN A 151 -0.66 3.91 -13.99
CA GLN A 151 -1.32 3.08 -15.00
C GLN A 151 -0.60 1.73 -15.18
N ARG A 152 0.74 1.72 -15.18
CA ARG A 152 1.55 0.49 -15.24
C ARG A 152 1.25 -0.40 -14.04
N LEU A 153 1.24 0.16 -12.83
CA LEU A 153 0.89 -0.56 -11.60
C LEU A 153 -0.53 -1.12 -11.66
N LEU A 154 -1.52 -0.32 -12.09
CA LEU A 154 -2.90 -0.76 -12.25
C LEU A 154 -3.03 -1.91 -13.27
N GLN A 155 -2.28 -1.85 -14.36
CA GLN A 155 -2.24 -2.92 -15.35
C GLN A 155 -1.62 -4.19 -14.77
N CYS A 156 -0.49 -4.09 -14.07
CA CYS A 156 0.14 -5.22 -13.39
C CYS A 156 -0.80 -5.90 -12.38
N ILE A 157 -1.59 -5.11 -11.65
CA ILE A 157 -2.54 -5.65 -10.67
C ILE A 157 -3.76 -6.28 -11.37
N ARG A 158 -4.30 -5.65 -12.42
CA ARG A 158 -5.55 -6.11 -13.09
C ARG A 158 -5.35 -7.25 -14.07
N CYS A 159 -4.19 -7.33 -14.73
CA CYS A 159 -3.87 -8.42 -15.66
C CYS A 159 -3.50 -9.69 -14.90
N SER A 160 -4.47 -10.26 -14.18
CA SER A 160 -4.42 -11.63 -13.65
C SER A 160 -4.89 -12.65 -14.69
N ASP A 161 -5.53 -12.22 -15.79
CA ASP A 161 -6.11 -13.10 -16.80
C ASP A 161 -5.44 -12.92 -18.16
N GLY A 162 -4.78 -14.01 -18.58
CA GLY A 162 -3.92 -14.16 -19.75
C GLY A 162 -4.18 -13.27 -20.97
N PHE A 163 -3.17 -12.50 -21.34
CA PHE A 163 -2.70 -12.37 -22.72
C PHE A 163 -1.31 -11.74 -22.69
N SER A 164 -0.31 -12.45 -23.24
CA SER A 164 1.12 -12.09 -23.37
C SER A 164 2.03 -12.67 -22.29
N GLY A 165 2.89 -13.60 -22.69
CA GLY A 165 3.83 -14.30 -21.83
C GLY A 165 4.88 -13.39 -21.20
N ARG A 166 4.70 -13.09 -19.92
CA ARG A 166 5.69 -13.13 -18.83
C ARG A 166 5.02 -12.55 -17.59
N ASN A 167 5.05 -13.33 -16.51
CA ASN A 167 5.08 -12.88 -15.11
C ASN A 167 3.99 -11.87 -14.72
N CYS A 168 2.81 -12.36 -14.38
CA CYS A 168 1.79 -11.58 -13.71
C CYS A 168 1.36 -12.34 -12.45
N ILE A 169 1.43 -11.67 -11.30
CA ILE A 169 1.01 -12.19 -10.01
C ILE A 169 -0.51 -12.41 -10.09
N PRO A 170 -1.02 -13.64 -9.92
CA PRO A 170 -2.45 -13.86 -9.81
C PRO A 170 -2.95 -13.01 -8.65
N GLY A 171 -3.95 -12.17 -8.91
CA GLY A 171 -4.37 -11.08 -8.04
C GLY A 171 -4.46 -11.46 -6.57
N SER A 172 -3.38 -11.25 -5.81
CA SER A 172 -3.46 -11.35 -4.37
C SER A 172 -4.46 -10.27 -3.93
N ALA A 173 -5.43 -10.67 -3.11
CA ALA A 173 -6.47 -9.76 -2.63
C ALA A 173 -5.88 -8.45 -2.07
N ASP A 174 -4.68 -8.55 -1.51
CA ASP A 174 -3.86 -7.44 -1.00
C ASP A 174 -3.64 -6.34 -2.04
N PHE A 175 -3.16 -6.66 -3.25
CA PHE A 175 -2.88 -5.63 -4.25
C PHE A 175 -4.15 -5.11 -4.92
N GLN A 176 -5.16 -5.98 -5.12
CA GLN A 176 -6.47 -5.54 -5.63
C GLN A 176 -7.11 -4.49 -4.72
N SER A 177 -6.95 -4.63 -3.40
CA SER A 177 -7.46 -3.65 -2.43
C SER A 177 -6.84 -2.25 -2.59
N LEU A 178 -5.67 -2.13 -3.23
CA LEU A 178 -4.97 -0.87 -3.45
C LEU A 178 -5.41 -0.16 -4.75
N VAL A 179 -6.08 -0.84 -5.67
CA VAL A 179 -6.54 -0.27 -6.96
C VAL A 179 -7.36 1.01 -6.78
N PRO A 180 -8.34 1.09 -5.86
CA PRO A 180 -9.10 2.33 -5.63
C PRO A 180 -8.21 3.46 -5.11
N LYS A 181 -7.21 3.14 -4.28
CA LYS A 181 -6.31 4.13 -3.69
C LYS A 181 -5.37 4.72 -4.74
N ILE A 182 -4.82 3.90 -5.63
CA ILE A 182 -3.99 4.36 -6.76
C ILE A 182 -4.81 5.28 -7.66
N THR A 183 -6.01 4.81 -8.07
CA THR A 183 -6.90 5.57 -8.96
C THR A 183 -7.28 6.92 -8.36
N SER A 184 -7.72 6.94 -7.10
CA SER A 184 -8.10 8.18 -6.41
C SER A 184 -6.94 9.16 -6.28
N LEU A 185 -5.70 8.67 -6.10
CA LEU A 185 -4.54 9.54 -5.97
C LEU A 185 -4.15 10.18 -7.32
N LEU A 186 -4.23 9.41 -8.42
CA LEU A 186 -4.06 9.95 -9.77
C LEU A 186 -5.12 11.00 -10.09
N ASP A 187 -6.39 10.70 -9.81
CA ASP A 187 -7.50 11.64 -10.04
C ASP A 187 -7.29 12.95 -9.26
N LYS A 188 -6.85 12.87 -8.00
CA LYS A 188 -6.51 14.04 -7.20
C LYS A 188 -5.36 14.83 -7.80
N LEU A 189 -4.26 14.18 -8.19
CA LEU A 189 -3.13 14.87 -8.84
C LEU A 189 -3.56 15.63 -10.10
N HIS A 190 -4.35 14.98 -10.96
CA HIS A 190 -4.87 15.60 -12.17
C HIS A 190 -5.81 16.76 -11.86
N SER A 191 -6.76 16.58 -10.95
CA SER A 191 -7.72 17.61 -10.54
C SER A 191 -7.01 18.83 -9.92
N THR A 192 -6.07 18.61 -9.01
CA THR A 192 -5.31 19.68 -8.35
C THR A 192 -4.50 20.48 -9.35
N ARG A 193 -3.84 19.80 -10.30
CA ARG A 193 -3.12 20.47 -11.39
C ARG A 193 -4.06 21.24 -12.33
N GLN A 194 -5.19 20.66 -12.71
CA GLN A 194 -6.16 21.34 -13.56
C GLN A 194 -6.73 22.60 -12.89
N HIS A 195 -6.99 22.53 -11.59
CA HIS A 195 -7.42 23.69 -10.82
C HIS A 195 -6.36 24.80 -10.79
N LEU A 196 -5.09 24.45 -10.59
CA LEU A 196 -3.97 25.42 -10.69
C LEU A 196 -3.92 26.11 -12.05
N HIS A 197 -4.17 25.37 -13.14
CA HIS A 197 -4.24 25.95 -14.48
C HIS A 197 -5.42 26.92 -14.66
N GLN A 198 -6.54 26.71 -13.97
CA GLN A 198 -7.71 27.59 -14.04
C GLN A 198 -7.56 28.86 -13.20
N MET A 199 -6.69 28.85 -12.19
CA MET A 199 -6.40 30.01 -11.34
C MET A 199 -5.52 31.07 -12.04
N TRP A 200 -4.87 30.72 -13.15
CA TRP A 200 -4.04 31.62 -13.97
C TRP A 200 -4.75 32.06 -15.24
#